data_AF-A0AAQ2C6M6-F1
#
_entry.id   AF-A0AAQ2C6M6-F1
#
_cell.length_a   1.000
_cell.length_b   1.000
_cell.length_c   1.000
_cell.angle_alpha   90.00
_cell.angle_beta   90.00
_cell.angle_gamma   90.00
#
_symmetry.space_group_name_H-M   'P 1'
#
loop_
_entity.id
_entity.type
_entity.pdbx_description
1 polymer ?
#
loop_
_entity_poly.entity_id
_entity_poly.type
_entity_poly.pdbx_seq_one_letter_code
_entity_poly.pdbx_strand_id
1 'polypeptide(L)'
;MWLALGAYVIGLALPRSGFNPVVDIGLALSTSWLAAGVCWVGVFRTRFAGDHVLWAALGVSLMAVGDTYYVLLTASAGQEPTTSPADVAYLLFYATMLAALAALVRRQLRGLPGPILLDSAVGFLGAAAFLAVVLDPVLEPALEGPPSLATAVAVSYPAFDLLLIAAIAGIAAAPALQLGRGWILLVGGLAVFAAADVWVALMDLTGGYVIGTQLDAGWALGITMIAAWVDLSVRPRRDGPPARDGRWALAVPAAATVVGLGILLASSRTPVSEPAVVLAGATLVLAAVRTQLAFRQLWRMADLRGLARTDDLTGLPNRRALHSDVPLRLGARQGGRNALLLLDLDRFKEVNDSLGHDVGDLLLIQVAARLSRQARSGDLLARLGGDEFALLFDDVGGDDRLRTLQELRAALAEGQLVLHYQPKIELATGRVQGVEAPVRWNHPGRGLLYPDAFLAIVEESGLMHEMTDVVLSLALDQAAIWQAQGRMLTVAVNLSASSLVDSDLPERIGAMVAARGLPPAP
;
A
#
# COMPACT_ATOMS: atom_id res chain seq x y z
N MET A 1 -41.56 7.77 -22.07
CA MET A 1 -40.21 7.70 -22.65
C MET A 1 -39.88 6.28 -23.13
N TRP A 2 -39.61 5.28 -22.26
CA TRP A 2 -39.27 3.91 -22.70
C TRP A 2 -40.25 3.26 -23.69
N LEU A 3 -41.56 3.44 -23.49
CA LEU A 3 -42.57 2.96 -24.46
C LEU A 3 -42.46 3.64 -25.83
N ALA A 4 -42.14 4.94 -25.85
CA ALA A 4 -41.91 5.67 -27.10
C ALA A 4 -40.64 5.18 -27.80
N LEU A 5 -39.57 4.92 -27.05
CA LEU A 5 -38.34 4.32 -27.59
C LEU A 5 -38.63 2.93 -28.17
N GLY A 6 -39.35 2.09 -27.44
CA GLY A 6 -39.74 0.76 -27.94
C GLY A 6 -40.57 0.84 -29.22
N ALA A 7 -41.54 1.75 -29.29
CA ALA A 7 -42.32 1.99 -30.50
C ALA A 7 -41.43 2.48 -31.66
N TYR A 8 -40.49 3.39 -31.41
CA TYR A 8 -39.55 3.89 -32.40
C TYR A 8 -38.64 2.77 -32.95
N VAL A 9 -38.02 1.99 -32.06
CA VAL A 9 -37.17 0.84 -32.43
C VAL A 9 -37.94 -0.20 -33.23
N ILE A 10 -39.16 -0.56 -32.81
CA ILE A 10 -40.03 -1.48 -33.56
C ILE A 10 -40.35 -0.88 -34.93
N GLY A 11 -40.66 0.42 -34.98
CA GLY A 11 -40.82 1.14 -36.23
C GLY A 11 -39.62 0.93 -37.14
N LEU A 12 -38.40 1.27 -36.68
CA LEU A 12 -37.12 1.12 -37.40
C LEU A 12 -36.82 -0.31 -37.86
N ALA A 13 -37.31 -1.33 -37.14
CA ALA A 13 -37.10 -2.72 -37.50
C ALA A 13 -38.06 -3.26 -38.58
N LEU A 14 -39.20 -2.61 -38.82
CA LEU A 14 -40.16 -3.07 -39.82
C LEU A 14 -39.65 -2.80 -41.25
N PRO A 15 -39.84 -3.74 -42.21
CA PRO A 15 -39.47 -3.52 -43.61
C PRO A 15 -40.20 -2.31 -44.19
N ARG A 16 -39.44 -1.32 -44.67
CA ARG A 16 -39.96 -0.07 -45.21
C ARG A 16 -39.16 0.38 -46.45
N SER A 17 -39.85 1.00 -47.40
CA SER A 17 -39.25 1.61 -48.58
C SER A 17 -39.03 3.11 -48.36
N GLY A 18 -37.95 3.49 -47.68
CA GLY A 18 -37.58 4.89 -47.47
C GLY A 18 -38.29 5.60 -46.31
N PHE A 19 -38.21 6.93 -46.32
CA PHE A 19 -38.64 7.83 -45.25
C PHE A 19 -40.14 7.69 -44.90
N ASN A 20 -40.44 7.56 -43.62
CA ASN A 20 -41.78 7.42 -43.06
C ASN A 20 -42.04 8.52 -42.02
N PRO A 21 -42.96 9.48 -42.30
CA PRO A 21 -43.23 10.59 -41.38
C PRO A 21 -43.69 10.18 -39.97
N VAL A 22 -44.37 9.04 -39.83
CA VAL A 22 -44.84 8.58 -38.51
C VAL A 22 -43.67 8.12 -37.66
N VAL A 23 -42.72 7.38 -38.23
CA VAL A 23 -41.58 6.84 -37.48
C VAL A 23 -40.46 7.87 -37.38
N ASP A 24 -40.04 8.41 -38.52
CA ASP A 24 -38.81 9.20 -38.65
C ASP A 24 -39.03 10.66 -38.22
N ILE A 25 -40.28 11.12 -38.10
CA ILE A 25 -40.65 12.39 -37.47
C ILE A 25 -41.40 12.14 -36.16
N GLY A 26 -42.57 11.51 -36.22
CA GLY A 26 -43.48 11.40 -35.09
C GLY A 26 -42.84 10.68 -33.89
N LEU A 27 -42.40 9.43 -34.08
CA LEU A 27 -41.80 8.62 -33.02
C LEU A 27 -40.42 9.12 -32.63
N ALA A 28 -39.56 9.45 -33.60
CA ALA A 28 -38.22 10.00 -33.35
C ALA A 28 -38.28 11.25 -32.45
N LEU A 29 -39.02 12.29 -32.85
CA LEU A 29 -39.13 13.52 -32.07
C LEU A 29 -39.84 13.31 -30.73
N SER A 30 -40.83 12.41 -30.68
CA SER A 30 -41.48 12.05 -29.41
C SER A 30 -40.49 11.44 -28.43
N THR A 31 -39.53 10.62 -28.88
CA THR A 31 -38.49 10.06 -27.99
C THR A 31 -37.58 11.13 -27.44
N SER A 32 -37.07 12.04 -28.27
CA SER A 32 -36.17 13.14 -27.85
C SER A 32 -36.86 14.12 -26.89
N TRP A 33 -38.08 14.57 -27.23
CA TRP A 33 -38.81 15.52 -26.38
C TRP A 33 -39.33 14.92 -25.07
N LEU A 34 -39.73 13.63 -25.05
CA LEU A 34 -40.08 12.96 -23.81
C LEU A 34 -38.85 12.80 -22.89
N ALA A 35 -37.67 12.53 -23.44
CA ALA A 35 -36.44 12.49 -22.67
C ALA A 35 -36.11 13.86 -22.06
N ALA A 36 -36.20 14.93 -22.86
CA ALA A 36 -36.03 16.30 -22.37
C ALA A 36 -37.03 16.65 -21.26
N GLY A 37 -38.31 16.28 -21.43
CA GLY A 37 -39.35 16.49 -20.43
C GLY A 37 -39.05 15.79 -19.10
N VAL A 38 -38.56 14.55 -19.14
CA VAL A 38 -38.13 13.82 -17.93
C VAL A 38 -36.98 14.55 -17.23
N CYS A 39 -35.98 15.04 -17.98
CA CYS A 39 -34.87 15.81 -17.40
C CYS A 39 -35.37 17.09 -16.71
N TRP A 40 -36.27 17.85 -17.35
CA TRP A 40 -36.83 19.06 -16.77
C TRP A 40 -37.70 18.80 -15.53
N VAL A 41 -38.47 17.71 -15.51
CA VAL A 41 -39.15 17.26 -14.27
C VAL A 41 -38.13 17.01 -13.16
N GLY A 42 -36.96 16.44 -13.47
CA GLY A 42 -35.84 16.31 -12.55
C GLY A 42 -35.33 17.67 -12.03
N VAL A 43 -35.11 18.64 -12.92
CA VAL A 43 -34.70 20.01 -12.56
C VAL A 43 -35.71 20.65 -11.60
N PHE A 44 -37.01 20.57 -11.90
CA PHE A 44 -38.06 21.13 -11.03
C PHE A 44 -38.13 20.42 -9.68
N ARG A 45 -37.98 19.10 -9.64
CA ARG A 45 -37.95 18.32 -8.38
C ARG A 45 -36.75 18.69 -7.50
N THR A 46 -35.61 19.06 -8.08
CA THR A 46 -34.44 19.55 -7.32
C THR A 46 -34.52 21.03 -6.98
N ARG A 47 -35.57 21.76 -7.40
CA ARG A 47 -35.66 23.23 -7.28
C ARG A 47 -34.41 23.94 -7.81
N PHE A 48 -33.88 23.47 -8.94
CA PHE A 48 -32.66 24.01 -9.57
C PHE A 48 -31.37 23.89 -8.74
N ALA A 49 -31.36 23.12 -7.64
CA ALA A 49 -30.18 22.97 -6.80
C ALA A 49 -29.14 21.96 -7.34
N GLY A 50 -29.50 21.17 -8.36
CA GLY A 50 -28.64 20.16 -8.96
C GLY A 50 -27.99 20.61 -10.28
N ASP A 51 -26.82 21.23 -10.21
CA ASP A 51 -26.13 21.78 -11.40
C ASP A 51 -25.95 20.75 -12.53
N HIS A 52 -25.58 19.51 -12.20
CA HIS A 52 -25.40 18.43 -13.18
C HIS A 52 -26.71 18.02 -13.86
N VAL A 53 -27.84 18.09 -13.14
CA VAL A 53 -29.17 17.82 -13.68
C VAL A 53 -29.61 18.95 -14.62
N LEU A 54 -29.29 20.20 -14.27
CA LEU A 54 -29.57 21.35 -15.13
C LEU A 54 -28.80 21.28 -16.45
N TRP A 55 -27.50 21.00 -16.39
CA TRP A 55 -26.67 20.85 -17.60
C TRP A 55 -27.14 19.69 -18.48
N ALA A 56 -27.49 18.55 -17.89
CA ALA A 56 -28.03 17.41 -18.64
C ALA A 56 -29.40 17.71 -19.27
N ALA A 57 -30.27 18.42 -18.56
CA ALA A 57 -31.57 18.84 -19.12
C ALA A 57 -31.39 19.80 -20.31
N LEU A 58 -30.48 20.76 -20.19
CA LEU A 58 -30.14 21.67 -21.28
C LEU A 58 -29.59 20.91 -22.48
N GLY A 59 -28.66 19.97 -22.27
CA GLY A 59 -28.11 19.14 -23.34
C GLY A 59 -29.18 18.33 -24.06
N VAL A 60 -29.98 17.54 -23.34
CA VAL A 60 -31.03 16.72 -23.96
C VAL A 60 -32.07 17.59 -24.68
N SER A 61 -32.36 18.80 -24.18
CA SER A 61 -33.20 19.78 -24.90
C SER A 61 -32.56 20.29 -26.19
N LEU A 62 -31.26 20.61 -26.18
CA LEU A 62 -30.53 21.04 -27.38
C LEU A 62 -30.55 19.94 -28.45
N MET A 63 -30.35 18.69 -28.06
CA MET A 63 -30.48 17.53 -28.96
C MET A 63 -31.88 17.47 -29.58
N ALA A 64 -32.94 17.55 -28.77
CA ALA A 64 -34.31 17.51 -29.27
C ALA A 64 -34.65 18.68 -30.21
N VAL A 65 -34.10 19.88 -29.96
CA VAL A 65 -34.23 21.04 -30.85
C VAL A 65 -33.49 20.81 -32.16
N GLY A 66 -32.26 20.27 -32.10
CA GLY A 66 -31.47 19.88 -33.27
C GLY A 66 -32.22 18.87 -34.13
N ASP A 67 -32.70 17.77 -33.52
CA ASP A 67 -33.48 16.72 -34.20
C ASP A 67 -34.72 17.30 -34.88
N THR A 68 -35.45 18.18 -34.18
CA THR A 68 -36.66 18.81 -34.73
C THR A 68 -36.33 19.61 -35.99
N TYR A 69 -35.25 20.39 -35.95
CA TYR A 69 -34.82 21.17 -37.11
C TYR A 69 -34.34 20.26 -38.25
N TYR A 70 -33.46 19.31 -37.95
CA TYR A 70 -32.83 18.42 -38.91
C TYR A 70 -33.86 17.58 -39.65
N VAL A 71 -34.76 16.90 -38.93
CA VAL A 71 -35.77 16.02 -39.50
C VAL A 71 -36.78 16.78 -40.36
N LEU A 72 -37.22 17.97 -39.93
CA LEU A 72 -38.15 18.80 -40.72
C LEU A 72 -37.49 19.37 -41.98
N LEU A 73 -36.21 19.75 -41.89
CA LEU A 73 -35.44 20.20 -43.05
C LEU A 73 -35.28 19.08 -44.06
N THR A 74 -34.87 17.88 -43.63
CA THR A 74 -34.75 16.71 -44.51
C THR A 74 -36.09 16.31 -45.14
N ALA A 75 -37.17 16.35 -44.37
CA ALA A 75 -38.52 16.06 -44.88
C ALA A 75 -39.01 17.08 -45.93
N SER A 76 -38.54 18.33 -45.87
CA SER A 76 -38.96 19.40 -46.80
C SER A 76 -38.03 19.57 -48.00
N ALA A 77 -36.73 19.36 -47.83
CA ALA A 77 -35.72 19.54 -48.88
C ALA A 77 -35.51 18.27 -49.73
N GLY A 78 -35.86 17.08 -49.22
CA GLY A 78 -35.69 15.80 -49.93
C GLY A 78 -34.24 15.38 -50.14
N GLN A 79 -33.28 16.13 -49.58
CA GLN A 79 -31.85 15.82 -49.53
C GLN A 79 -31.32 16.13 -48.12
N GLU A 80 -30.34 15.35 -47.69
CA GLU A 80 -29.63 15.56 -46.44
C GLU A 80 -28.68 16.77 -46.56
N PRO A 81 -28.80 17.80 -45.70
CA PRO A 81 -27.90 18.94 -45.73
C PRO A 81 -26.51 18.53 -45.26
N THR A 82 -25.46 18.88 -46.00
CA THR A 82 -24.06 18.60 -45.62
C THR A 82 -23.60 19.38 -44.37
N THR A 83 -24.25 20.51 -44.08
CA THR A 83 -24.12 21.30 -42.85
C THR A 83 -25.44 22.02 -42.59
N SER A 84 -25.88 22.11 -41.34
CA SER A 84 -27.14 22.73 -40.97
C SER A 84 -27.05 23.51 -39.65
N PRO A 85 -27.96 24.47 -39.41
CA PRO A 85 -28.10 25.08 -38.08
C PRO A 85 -28.31 24.10 -36.92
N ALA A 86 -28.79 22.86 -37.18
CA ALA A 86 -28.91 21.84 -36.13
C ALA A 86 -27.54 21.42 -35.57
N ASP A 87 -26.46 21.51 -36.35
CA ASP A 87 -25.10 21.18 -35.90
C ASP A 87 -24.68 22.02 -34.69
N VAL A 88 -25.13 23.29 -34.63
CA VAL A 88 -24.88 24.14 -33.45
C VAL A 88 -25.53 23.55 -32.19
N ALA A 89 -26.75 23.05 -32.31
CA ALA A 89 -27.47 22.44 -31.19
C ALA A 89 -26.81 21.12 -30.78
N TYR A 90 -26.36 20.31 -31.73
CA TYR A 90 -25.65 19.05 -31.49
C TYR A 90 -24.28 19.27 -30.83
N LEU A 91 -23.49 20.24 -31.29
CA LEU A 91 -22.20 20.59 -30.66
C LEU A 91 -22.40 21.14 -29.24
N LEU A 92 -23.44 21.95 -29.01
CA LEU A 92 -23.78 22.43 -27.67
C LEU A 92 -24.29 21.31 -26.75
N PHE A 93 -24.91 20.24 -27.28
CA PHE A 93 -25.22 19.05 -26.50
C PHE A 93 -23.95 18.44 -25.90
N TYR A 94 -22.87 18.25 -26.67
CA TYR A 94 -21.61 17.74 -26.11
C TYR A 94 -21.03 18.65 -25.03
N ALA A 95 -20.97 19.95 -25.29
CA ALA A 95 -20.44 20.93 -24.34
C ALA A 95 -21.22 20.90 -23.01
N THR A 96 -22.55 20.80 -23.07
CA THR A 96 -23.42 20.74 -21.90
C THR A 96 -23.34 19.38 -21.19
N MET A 97 -23.17 18.27 -21.91
CA MET A 97 -22.91 16.96 -21.28
C MET A 97 -21.56 16.90 -20.59
N LEU A 98 -20.50 17.46 -21.17
CA LEU A 98 -19.21 17.64 -20.50
C LEU A 98 -19.34 18.52 -19.25
N ALA A 99 -20.13 19.59 -19.32
CA ALA A 99 -20.43 20.43 -18.15
C ALA A 99 -21.23 19.66 -17.07
N ALA A 100 -22.16 18.78 -17.45
CA ALA A 100 -22.89 17.92 -16.55
C ALA A 100 -21.97 16.93 -15.82
N LEU A 101 -21.05 16.29 -16.56
CA LEU A 101 -20.02 15.41 -16.01
C LEU A 101 -19.11 16.17 -15.04
N ALA A 102 -18.59 17.33 -15.44
CA ALA A 102 -17.76 18.17 -14.60
C ALA A 102 -18.51 18.61 -13.33
N ALA A 103 -19.76 19.04 -13.45
CA ALA A 103 -20.60 19.42 -12.31
C ALA A 103 -20.87 18.28 -11.33
N LEU A 104 -20.97 17.04 -11.84
CA LEU A 104 -21.16 15.84 -11.02
C LEU A 104 -19.95 15.54 -10.14
N VAL A 105 -18.73 15.70 -10.69
CA VAL A 105 -17.50 15.31 -10.00
C VAL A 105 -16.77 16.48 -9.31
N ARG A 106 -16.99 17.74 -9.71
CA ARG A 106 -16.21 18.91 -9.25
C ARG A 106 -16.09 19.04 -7.73
N ARG A 107 -17.16 18.76 -7.00
CA ARG A 107 -17.17 18.85 -5.53
C ARG A 107 -16.36 17.74 -4.88
N GLN A 108 -16.34 16.56 -5.50
CA GLN A 108 -15.63 15.39 -5.01
C GLN A 108 -14.13 15.46 -5.36
N LEU A 109 -13.79 15.96 -6.56
CA LEU A 109 -12.39 16.08 -7.03
C LEU A 109 -11.52 16.97 -6.13
N ARG A 110 -12.08 18.04 -5.54
CA ARG A 110 -11.32 18.99 -4.69
C ARG A 110 -10.72 18.37 -3.42
N GLY A 111 -11.23 17.23 -2.97
CA GLY A 111 -10.75 16.52 -1.78
C GLY A 111 -9.97 15.25 -2.09
N LEU A 112 -9.76 14.91 -3.37
CA LEU A 112 -9.11 13.65 -3.71
C LEU A 112 -7.58 13.73 -3.52
N PRO A 113 -6.95 12.67 -2.99
CA PRO A 113 -5.51 12.58 -2.93
C PRO A 113 -4.91 12.53 -4.34
N GLY A 114 -3.75 13.19 -4.51
CA GLY A 114 -3.06 13.31 -5.81
C GLY A 114 -2.92 12.02 -6.63
N PRO A 115 -2.61 10.85 -6.04
CA PRO A 115 -2.56 9.58 -6.78
C PRO A 115 -3.85 9.19 -7.48
N ILE A 116 -5.01 9.50 -6.90
CA ILE A 116 -6.32 9.19 -7.52
C ILE A 116 -6.57 10.12 -8.71
N LEU A 117 -6.14 11.38 -8.61
CA LEU A 117 -6.20 12.31 -9.74
C LEU A 117 -5.28 11.87 -10.89
N LEU A 118 -4.13 11.27 -10.57
CA LEU A 118 -3.25 10.67 -11.58
C LEU A 118 -3.90 9.46 -12.24
N ASP A 119 -4.59 8.58 -11.49
CA ASP A 119 -5.33 7.44 -12.06
C ASP A 119 -6.41 7.92 -13.04
N SER A 120 -7.14 8.98 -12.70
CA SER A 120 -8.09 9.65 -13.60
C SER A 120 -7.43 10.19 -14.86
N ALA A 121 -6.28 10.86 -14.73
CA ALA A 121 -5.59 11.43 -15.88
C ALA A 121 -5.00 10.34 -16.79
N VAL A 122 -4.50 9.23 -16.24
CA VAL A 122 -4.04 8.06 -17.03
C VAL A 122 -5.22 7.44 -17.78
N GLY A 123 -6.36 7.23 -17.11
CA GLY A 123 -7.57 6.71 -17.74
C GLY A 123 -8.07 7.61 -18.89
N PHE A 124 -8.08 8.93 -18.67
CA PHE A 124 -8.44 9.92 -19.69
C PHE A 124 -7.51 9.86 -20.90
N LEU A 125 -6.19 9.96 -20.68
CA LEU A 125 -5.20 10.00 -21.77
C LEU A 125 -5.18 8.69 -22.57
N GLY A 126 -5.31 7.54 -21.91
CA GLY A 126 -5.32 6.25 -22.61
C GLY A 126 -6.56 6.06 -23.48
N ALA A 127 -7.74 6.48 -22.99
CA ALA A 127 -8.96 6.47 -23.79
C ALA A 127 -8.88 7.47 -24.97
N ALA A 128 -8.34 8.67 -24.73
CA ALA A 128 -8.11 9.66 -25.78
C ALA A 128 -7.14 9.13 -26.86
N ALA A 129 -6.04 8.49 -26.45
CA ALA A 129 -5.08 7.89 -27.39
C ALA A 129 -5.72 6.79 -28.24
N PHE A 130 -6.50 5.90 -27.61
CA PHE A 130 -7.23 4.84 -28.33
C PHE A 130 -8.18 5.41 -29.36
N LEU A 131 -9.01 6.38 -28.96
CA LEU A 131 -10.02 6.92 -29.86
C LEU A 131 -9.39 7.75 -30.98
N ALA A 132 -8.26 8.41 -30.73
CA ALA A 132 -7.50 9.09 -31.78
C ALA A 132 -7.02 8.13 -32.89
N VAL A 133 -6.76 6.85 -32.57
CA VAL A 133 -6.46 5.82 -33.58
C VAL A 133 -7.73 5.39 -34.32
N VAL A 134 -8.83 5.16 -33.59
CA VAL A 134 -10.09 4.69 -34.19
C VAL A 134 -10.68 5.73 -35.15
N LEU A 135 -10.55 7.01 -34.82
CA LEU A 135 -11.08 8.13 -35.59
C LEU A 135 -10.13 8.62 -36.69
N ASP A 136 -8.91 8.10 -36.75
CA ASP A 136 -7.90 8.52 -37.73
C ASP A 136 -8.39 8.45 -39.18
N PRO A 137 -9.06 7.36 -39.64
CA PRO A 137 -9.55 7.26 -41.02
C PRO A 137 -10.61 8.31 -41.38
N VAL A 138 -11.27 8.90 -40.38
CA VAL A 138 -12.28 9.94 -40.54
C VAL A 138 -11.65 11.33 -40.48
N LEU A 139 -10.68 11.52 -39.58
CA LEU A 139 -10.06 12.83 -39.32
C LEU A 139 -8.99 13.19 -40.34
N GLU A 140 -8.16 12.25 -40.79
CA GLU A 140 -7.04 12.52 -41.69
C GLU A 140 -7.48 13.12 -43.03
N PRO A 141 -8.46 12.54 -43.76
CA PRO A 141 -8.94 13.13 -45.02
C PRO A 141 -9.59 14.51 -44.82
N ALA A 142 -10.24 14.72 -43.67
CA ALA A 142 -10.87 16.00 -43.36
C ALA A 142 -9.80 17.09 -43.10
N LEU A 143 -8.68 16.74 -42.46
CA LEU A 143 -7.61 17.69 -42.12
C LEU A 143 -6.71 18.04 -43.33
N GLU A 144 -6.61 17.17 -44.33
CA GLU A 144 -5.84 17.43 -45.56
C GLU A 144 -6.57 18.36 -46.55
N GLY A 145 -7.90 18.43 -46.48
CA GLY A 145 -8.71 19.28 -47.35
C GLY A 145 -8.61 20.78 -47.04
N PRO A 146 -9.04 21.67 -47.96
CA PRO A 146 -9.13 23.09 -47.69
C PRO A 146 -10.07 23.35 -46.50
N PRO A 147 -9.72 24.26 -45.57
CA PRO A 147 -10.54 24.53 -44.41
C PRO A 147 -11.89 25.09 -44.85
N SER A 148 -12.97 24.38 -44.50
CA SER A 148 -14.34 24.77 -44.76
C SER A 148 -15.19 24.64 -43.49
N LEU A 149 -16.34 25.30 -43.45
CA LEU A 149 -17.28 25.14 -42.34
C LEU A 149 -17.73 23.68 -42.20
N ALA A 150 -17.95 22.99 -43.32
CA ALA A 150 -18.32 21.57 -43.33
C ALA A 150 -17.22 20.69 -42.74
N THR A 151 -15.96 20.94 -43.12
CA THR A 151 -14.81 20.23 -42.56
C THR A 151 -14.67 20.49 -41.05
N ALA A 152 -14.85 21.73 -40.60
CA ALA A 152 -14.77 22.08 -39.19
C ALA A 152 -15.86 21.40 -38.36
N VAL A 153 -17.09 21.33 -38.88
CA VAL A 153 -18.21 20.62 -38.24
C VAL A 153 -17.93 19.12 -38.22
N ALA A 154 -17.52 18.52 -39.34
CA ALA A 154 -17.24 17.09 -39.45
C ALA A 154 -16.13 16.61 -38.49
N VAL A 155 -15.08 17.42 -38.29
CA VAL A 155 -14.00 17.11 -37.32
C VAL A 155 -14.45 17.30 -35.87
N SER A 156 -15.43 18.17 -35.62
CA SER A 156 -15.89 18.50 -34.27
C SER A 156 -16.61 17.32 -33.60
N TYR A 157 -17.45 16.56 -34.31
CA TYR A 157 -18.19 15.43 -33.74
C TYR A 157 -17.24 14.36 -33.16
N PRO A 158 -16.30 13.78 -33.93
CA PRO A 158 -15.35 12.80 -33.41
C PRO A 158 -14.48 13.37 -32.27
N ALA A 159 -14.09 14.65 -32.35
CA ALA A 159 -13.30 15.29 -31.31
C ALA A 159 -14.07 15.42 -29.98
N PHE A 160 -15.36 15.76 -30.04
CA PHE A 160 -16.21 15.83 -28.84
C PHE A 160 -16.53 14.44 -28.28
N ASP A 161 -16.73 13.42 -29.11
CA ASP A 161 -16.85 12.03 -28.66
C ASP A 161 -15.59 11.57 -27.93
N LEU A 162 -14.41 11.92 -28.45
CA LEU A 162 -13.12 11.66 -27.82
C LEU A 162 -13.04 12.29 -26.44
N LEU A 163 -13.38 13.57 -26.32
CA LEU A 163 -13.39 14.26 -25.03
C LEU A 163 -14.39 13.63 -24.05
N LEU A 164 -15.57 13.23 -24.53
CA LEU A 164 -16.63 12.65 -23.72
C LEU A 164 -16.23 11.27 -23.18
N ILE A 165 -15.77 10.37 -24.04
CA ILE A 165 -15.34 9.03 -23.66
C ILE A 165 -14.09 9.09 -22.79
N ALA A 166 -13.13 9.96 -23.10
CA ALA A 166 -11.95 10.16 -22.26
C ALA A 166 -12.33 10.69 -20.87
N ALA A 167 -13.26 11.65 -20.78
CA ALA A 167 -13.78 12.15 -19.50
C ALA A 167 -14.44 11.03 -18.68
N ILE A 168 -15.27 10.20 -19.31
CA ILE A 168 -15.89 9.04 -18.68
C ILE A 168 -14.84 8.05 -18.15
N ALA A 169 -13.83 7.72 -18.95
CA ALA A 169 -12.75 6.82 -18.56
C ALA A 169 -11.95 7.37 -17.36
N GLY A 170 -11.64 8.66 -17.37
CA GLY A 170 -10.96 9.32 -16.25
C GLY A 170 -11.80 9.32 -14.97
N ILE A 171 -13.11 9.55 -15.08
CA ILE A 171 -14.03 9.46 -13.94
C ILE A 171 -14.15 8.01 -13.43
N ALA A 172 -14.20 7.02 -14.32
CA ALA A 172 -14.26 5.60 -13.97
C ALA A 172 -12.99 5.11 -13.26
N ALA A 173 -11.83 5.69 -13.58
CA ALA A 173 -10.56 5.40 -12.95
C ALA A 173 -10.43 5.97 -11.51
N ALA A 174 -11.36 6.80 -11.04
CA ALA A 174 -11.36 7.31 -9.66
C ALA A 174 -12.34 6.52 -8.75
N PRO A 175 -11.87 5.49 -8.00
CA PRO A 175 -12.73 4.68 -7.11
C PRO A 175 -13.43 5.50 -6.02
N ALA A 176 -12.79 6.58 -5.59
CA ALA A 176 -13.26 7.43 -4.51
C ALA A 176 -14.52 8.24 -4.89
N LEU A 177 -14.88 8.31 -6.18
CA LEU A 177 -16.07 9.02 -6.63
C LEU A 177 -17.33 8.21 -6.35
N GLN A 178 -18.22 8.78 -5.55
CA GLN A 178 -19.50 8.20 -5.15
C GLN A 178 -20.62 8.65 -6.11
N LEU A 179 -20.66 8.02 -7.29
CA LEU A 179 -21.56 8.43 -8.38
C LEU A 179 -22.95 7.78 -8.35
N GLY A 180 -23.18 6.84 -7.42
CA GLY A 180 -24.45 6.11 -7.29
C GLY A 180 -24.71 5.07 -8.39
N ARG A 181 -25.75 4.23 -8.23
CA ARG A 181 -26.10 3.17 -9.19
C ARG A 181 -26.51 3.72 -10.57
N GLY A 182 -27.08 4.93 -10.60
CA GLY A 182 -27.50 5.58 -11.85
C GLY A 182 -26.35 5.94 -12.80
N TRP A 183 -25.11 6.02 -12.32
CA TRP A 183 -23.96 6.38 -13.16
C TRP A 183 -23.74 5.44 -14.35
N ILE A 184 -24.10 4.15 -14.21
CA ILE A 184 -24.03 3.18 -15.30
C ILE A 184 -24.95 3.59 -16.46
N LEU A 185 -26.11 4.18 -16.18
CA LEU A 185 -27.03 4.67 -17.20
C LEU A 185 -26.46 5.90 -17.92
N LEU A 186 -25.80 6.81 -17.20
CA LEU A 186 -25.14 7.97 -17.83
C LEU A 186 -23.99 7.54 -18.72
N VAL A 187 -23.08 6.70 -18.20
CA VAL A 187 -21.94 6.20 -18.97
C VAL A 187 -22.38 5.36 -20.14
N GLY A 188 -23.30 4.42 -19.93
CA GLY A 188 -23.85 3.60 -21.00
C GLY A 188 -24.56 4.44 -22.05
N GLY A 189 -25.34 5.45 -21.63
CA GLY A 189 -26.04 6.34 -22.56
C GLY A 189 -25.08 7.15 -23.43
N LEU A 190 -24.05 7.76 -22.84
CA LEU A 190 -23.04 8.51 -23.57
C LEU A 190 -22.14 7.62 -24.44
N ALA A 191 -21.84 6.39 -24.00
CA ALA A 191 -21.07 5.43 -24.78
C ALA A 191 -21.84 4.91 -25.99
N VAL A 192 -23.14 4.61 -25.83
CA VAL A 192 -24.03 4.23 -26.95
C VAL A 192 -24.16 5.40 -27.93
N PHE A 193 -24.28 6.63 -27.43
CA PHE A 193 -24.35 7.83 -28.24
C PHE A 193 -23.10 7.99 -29.11
N ALA A 194 -21.92 8.07 -28.49
CA ALA A 194 -20.65 8.20 -29.20
C ALA A 194 -20.38 7.01 -30.15
N ALA A 195 -20.82 5.80 -29.80
CA ALA A 195 -20.69 4.64 -30.69
C ALA A 195 -21.57 4.77 -31.95
N ALA A 196 -22.76 5.37 -31.84
CA ALA A 196 -23.61 5.65 -32.98
C ALA A 196 -22.95 6.68 -33.91
N ASP A 197 -22.37 7.75 -33.35
CA ASP A 197 -21.64 8.77 -34.12
C ASP A 197 -20.44 8.18 -34.87
N VAL A 198 -19.60 7.39 -34.17
CA VAL A 198 -18.45 6.71 -34.79
C VAL A 198 -18.92 5.79 -35.92
N TRP A 199 -20.02 5.06 -35.72
CA TRP A 199 -20.55 4.15 -36.73
C TRP A 199 -21.08 4.87 -37.96
N VAL A 200 -21.77 6.00 -37.80
CA VAL A 200 -22.18 6.86 -38.93
C VAL A 200 -20.97 7.39 -39.67
N ALA A 201 -19.99 7.96 -38.94
CA ALA A 201 -18.80 8.53 -39.55
C ALA A 201 -18.04 7.48 -40.40
N LEU A 202 -18.01 6.22 -39.96
CA LEU A 202 -17.44 5.11 -40.74
C LEU A 202 -18.31 4.69 -41.93
N MET A 203 -19.64 4.72 -41.80
CA MET A 203 -20.56 4.40 -42.90
C MET A 203 -20.53 5.47 -44.00
N ASP A 204 -20.38 6.74 -43.64
CA ASP A 204 -20.26 7.87 -44.57
C ASP A 204 -19.05 7.72 -45.50
N LEU A 205 -17.92 7.17 -45.01
CA LEU A 205 -16.75 6.85 -45.84
C LEU A 205 -17.09 5.88 -46.99
N THR A 206 -18.12 5.04 -46.80
CA THR A 206 -18.58 4.06 -47.79
C THR A 206 -19.86 4.49 -48.52
N GLY A 207 -20.40 5.68 -48.22
CA GLY A 207 -21.65 6.20 -48.77
C GLY A 207 -22.90 5.41 -48.38
N GLY A 208 -22.87 4.74 -47.22
CA GLY A 208 -23.87 3.74 -46.82
C GLY A 208 -24.92 4.19 -45.80
N TYR A 209 -24.78 5.38 -45.20
CA TYR A 209 -25.72 5.87 -44.21
C TYR A 209 -26.97 6.50 -44.87
N VAL A 210 -28.14 6.20 -44.30
CA VAL A 210 -29.43 6.77 -44.69
C VAL A 210 -30.26 6.94 -43.42
N ILE A 211 -31.00 8.04 -43.29
CA ILE A 211 -31.95 8.24 -42.18
C ILE A 211 -33.04 7.14 -42.17
N GLY A 212 -33.43 6.72 -40.97
CA GLY A 212 -34.48 5.73 -40.72
C GLY A 212 -33.96 4.30 -40.60
N THR A 213 -32.65 4.12 -40.43
CA THR A 213 -32.04 2.81 -40.20
C THR A 213 -32.14 2.40 -38.73
N GLN A 214 -31.83 1.14 -38.43
CA GLN A 214 -31.73 0.67 -37.04
C GLN A 214 -30.64 1.40 -36.24
N LEU A 215 -29.71 2.08 -36.90
CA LEU A 215 -28.65 2.85 -36.26
C LEU A 215 -29.21 4.08 -35.52
N ASP A 216 -30.27 4.69 -36.05
CA ASP A 216 -30.91 5.89 -35.49
C ASP A 216 -31.47 5.64 -34.07
N ALA A 217 -31.77 4.38 -33.76
CA ALA A 217 -32.15 3.96 -32.41
C ALA A 217 -31.03 4.20 -31.37
N GLY A 218 -29.76 4.25 -31.80
CA GLY A 218 -28.60 4.44 -30.94
C GLY A 218 -28.64 5.76 -30.20
N TRP A 219 -28.79 6.89 -30.90
CA TRP A 219 -28.90 8.20 -30.27
C TRP A 219 -30.13 8.30 -29.37
N ALA A 220 -31.29 7.80 -29.83
CA ALA A 220 -32.53 7.78 -29.06
C ALA A 220 -32.40 6.95 -27.77
N LEU A 221 -31.70 5.81 -27.82
CA LEU A 221 -31.38 4.99 -26.65
C LEU A 221 -30.43 5.74 -25.70
N GLY A 222 -29.38 6.36 -26.24
CA GLY A 222 -28.41 7.16 -25.49
C GLY A 222 -29.06 8.27 -24.67
N ILE A 223 -29.86 9.13 -25.30
CA ILE A 223 -30.57 10.23 -24.61
C ILE A 223 -31.61 9.71 -23.62
N THR A 224 -32.27 8.58 -23.93
CA THR A 224 -33.23 7.93 -23.03
C THR A 224 -32.54 7.42 -21.76
N MET A 225 -31.34 6.83 -21.89
CA MET A 225 -30.54 6.38 -20.75
C MET A 225 -30.04 7.57 -19.91
N ILE A 226 -29.64 8.68 -20.54
CA ILE A 226 -29.26 9.92 -19.84
C ILE A 226 -30.45 10.49 -19.06
N ALA A 227 -31.64 10.56 -19.67
CA ALA A 227 -32.85 11.02 -19.00
C ALA A 227 -33.28 10.09 -17.84
N ALA A 228 -33.11 8.77 -18.01
CA ALA A 228 -33.32 7.81 -16.93
C ALA A 228 -32.32 8.01 -15.78
N TRP A 229 -31.06 8.29 -16.08
CA TRP A 229 -30.07 8.67 -15.06
C TRP A 229 -30.51 9.91 -14.28
N VAL A 230 -30.97 10.96 -14.98
CA VAL A 230 -31.47 12.18 -14.33
C VAL A 230 -32.62 11.85 -13.37
N ASP A 231 -33.64 11.11 -13.81
CA ASP A 231 -34.77 10.75 -12.95
C ASP A 231 -34.33 9.90 -11.73
N LEU A 232 -33.36 8.99 -11.90
CA LEU A 232 -32.78 8.25 -10.78
C LEU A 232 -31.97 9.13 -9.83
N SER A 233 -31.23 10.12 -10.34
CA SER A 233 -30.35 10.99 -9.54
C SER A 233 -31.12 11.90 -8.59
N VAL A 234 -32.38 12.23 -8.92
CA VAL A 234 -33.23 13.14 -8.16
C VAL A 234 -34.13 12.41 -7.15
N ARG A 235 -34.30 11.09 -7.28
CA ARG A 235 -35.08 10.29 -6.32
C ARG A 235 -34.35 10.20 -4.97
N PRO A 236 -35.10 10.23 -3.83
CA PRO A 236 -34.49 10.04 -2.51
C PRO A 236 -33.72 8.72 -2.45
N ARG A 237 -32.45 8.78 -2.02
CA ARG A 237 -31.63 7.57 -1.79
C ARG A 237 -32.30 6.72 -0.71
N ARG A 238 -32.83 5.55 -1.10
CA ARG A 238 -33.39 4.54 -0.17
C ARG A 238 -32.33 3.60 0.40
N ASP A 239 -31.19 3.44 -0.29
CA ASP A 239 -30.09 2.57 0.12
C ASP A 239 -28.76 3.35 0.23
N GLY A 240 -27.89 2.94 1.15
CA GLY A 240 -26.49 3.37 1.18
C GLY A 240 -25.77 2.95 -0.11
N PRO A 241 -24.73 3.70 -0.54
CA PRO A 241 -24.01 3.35 -1.77
C PRO A 241 -23.41 1.95 -1.64
N PRO A 242 -23.59 1.05 -2.63
CA PRO A 242 -22.81 -0.18 -2.64
C PRO A 242 -21.34 0.19 -2.68
N ALA A 243 -20.53 -0.45 -1.83
CA ALA A 243 -19.08 -0.32 -1.91
C ALA A 243 -18.65 -0.71 -3.33
N ARG A 244 -18.01 0.21 -4.06
CA ARG A 244 -17.41 -0.11 -5.35
C ARG A 244 -16.28 -1.10 -5.10
N ASP A 245 -16.35 -2.24 -5.78
CA ASP A 245 -15.31 -3.25 -5.75
C ASP A 245 -14.02 -2.62 -6.28
N GLY A 246 -13.00 -2.47 -5.42
CA GLY A 246 -11.78 -1.70 -5.72
C GLY A 246 -10.97 -2.22 -6.91
N ARG A 247 -11.33 -3.39 -7.43
CA ARG A 247 -10.73 -4.05 -8.61
C ARG A 247 -10.85 -3.21 -9.88
N TRP A 248 -11.99 -2.56 -10.11
CA TRP A 248 -12.21 -1.78 -11.33
C TRP A 248 -11.38 -0.50 -11.40
N ALA A 249 -11.05 0.07 -10.24
CA ALA A 249 -10.21 1.25 -10.16
C ALA A 249 -8.75 1.01 -10.55
N LEU A 250 -8.27 -0.22 -10.40
CA LEU A 250 -6.96 -0.60 -10.89
C LEU A 250 -7.02 -1.08 -12.36
N ALA A 251 -8.17 -1.63 -12.78
CA ALA A 251 -8.34 -2.14 -14.14
C ALA A 251 -8.31 -1.04 -15.20
N VAL A 252 -8.94 0.12 -14.98
CA VAL A 252 -9.02 1.19 -16.00
C VAL A 252 -7.63 1.79 -16.31
N PRO A 253 -6.83 2.25 -15.33
CA PRO A 253 -5.48 2.75 -15.62
C PRO A 253 -4.56 1.67 -16.20
N ALA A 254 -4.69 0.41 -15.77
CA ALA A 254 -3.93 -0.70 -16.32
C ALA A 254 -4.27 -0.93 -17.81
N ALA A 255 -5.56 -0.97 -18.15
CA ALA A 255 -6.02 -1.08 -19.52
C ALA A 255 -5.53 0.10 -20.37
N ALA A 256 -5.66 1.34 -19.88
CA ALA A 256 -5.13 2.53 -20.53
C ALA A 256 -3.62 2.44 -20.80
N THR A 257 -2.84 1.92 -19.84
CA THR A 257 -1.39 1.72 -19.98
C THR A 257 -1.07 0.66 -21.04
N VAL A 258 -1.79 -0.47 -21.02
CA VAL A 258 -1.62 -1.54 -22.02
C VAL A 258 -1.98 -1.05 -23.43
N VAL A 259 -3.09 -0.31 -23.55
CA VAL A 259 -3.52 0.28 -24.82
C VAL A 259 -2.49 1.31 -25.32
N GLY A 260 -2.01 2.22 -24.46
CA GLY A 260 -0.96 3.17 -24.81
C GLY A 260 0.32 2.47 -25.28
N LEU A 261 0.76 1.44 -24.57
CA LEU A 261 1.91 0.63 -25.01
C LEU A 261 1.65 -0.06 -26.35
N GLY A 262 0.46 -0.63 -26.53
CA GLY A 262 0.05 -1.27 -27.78
C GLY A 262 0.09 -0.31 -28.97
N ILE A 263 -0.37 0.92 -28.79
CA ILE A 263 -0.33 1.99 -29.82
C ILE A 263 1.12 2.32 -30.20
N LEU A 264 2.02 2.50 -29.23
CA LEU A 264 3.43 2.79 -29.50
C LEU A 264 4.16 1.61 -30.16
N LEU A 265 3.78 0.37 -29.82
CA LEU A 265 4.32 -0.81 -30.50
C LEU A 265 3.79 -0.92 -31.92
N ALA A 266 2.51 -0.65 -32.14
CA ALA A 266 1.91 -0.64 -33.47
C ALA A 266 2.53 0.44 -34.36
N SER A 267 2.79 1.64 -33.81
CA SER A 267 3.40 2.75 -34.56
C SER A 267 4.81 2.45 -35.07
N SER A 268 5.49 1.44 -34.52
CA SER A 268 6.78 0.96 -35.04
C SER A 268 6.68 0.15 -36.33
N ARG A 269 5.48 -0.34 -36.68
CA ARG A 269 5.24 -1.21 -37.84
C ARG A 269 4.26 -0.62 -38.85
N THR A 270 3.31 0.16 -38.38
CA THR A 270 2.29 0.82 -39.21
C THR A 270 2.28 2.31 -38.89
N PRO A 271 2.09 3.20 -39.88
CA PRO A 271 1.87 4.61 -39.58
C PRO A 271 0.62 4.74 -38.70
N VAL A 272 0.75 5.51 -37.62
CA VAL A 272 -0.33 5.86 -36.69
C VAL A 272 -0.26 7.37 -36.50
N SER A 273 -1.40 8.01 -36.34
CA SER A 273 -1.47 9.46 -36.16
C SER A 273 -0.57 10.00 -35.05
N GLU A 274 0.10 11.11 -35.35
CA GLU A 274 0.94 11.85 -34.40
C GLU A 274 0.24 12.15 -33.06
N PRO A 275 -1.02 12.67 -33.02
CA PRO A 275 -1.71 12.91 -31.76
C PRO A 275 -1.93 11.62 -30.94
N ALA A 276 -2.24 10.49 -31.57
CA ALA A 276 -2.40 9.22 -30.86
C ALA A 276 -1.09 8.75 -30.22
N VAL A 277 0.04 8.89 -30.93
CA VAL A 277 1.38 8.56 -30.42
C VAL A 277 1.76 9.47 -29.24
N VAL A 278 1.52 10.77 -29.35
CA VAL A 278 1.80 11.74 -28.27
C VAL A 278 0.97 11.44 -27.02
N LEU A 279 -0.33 11.19 -27.18
CA LEU A 279 -1.23 10.84 -26.07
C LEU A 279 -0.86 9.50 -25.44
N ALA A 280 -0.48 8.49 -26.24
CA ALA A 280 -0.02 7.19 -25.75
C ALA A 280 1.29 7.32 -24.95
N GLY A 281 2.25 8.11 -25.44
CA GLY A 281 3.50 8.42 -24.74
C GLY A 281 3.24 9.13 -23.41
N ALA A 282 2.39 10.17 -23.42
CA ALA A 282 1.99 10.88 -22.20
C ALA A 282 1.30 9.96 -21.19
N THR A 283 0.45 9.03 -21.66
CA THR A 283 -0.20 8.01 -20.82
C THR A 283 0.83 7.16 -20.09
N LEU A 284 1.86 6.65 -20.79
CA LEU A 284 2.90 5.82 -20.17
C LEU A 284 3.77 6.59 -19.19
N VAL A 285 4.18 7.82 -19.53
CA VAL A 285 4.95 8.67 -18.62
C VAL A 285 4.16 8.93 -17.33
N LEU A 286 2.87 9.26 -17.46
CA LEU A 286 2.02 9.53 -16.31
C LEU A 286 1.77 8.27 -15.47
N ALA A 287 1.58 7.11 -16.12
CA ALA A 287 1.44 5.82 -15.46
C ALA A 287 2.73 5.44 -14.68
N ALA A 288 3.90 5.75 -15.23
CA ALA A 288 5.19 5.55 -14.55
C ALA A 288 5.35 6.47 -13.33
N VAL A 289 5.06 7.77 -13.48
CA VAL A 289 5.06 8.74 -12.36
C VAL A 289 4.12 8.28 -11.25
N ARG A 290 2.90 7.89 -11.62
CA ARG A 290 1.90 7.34 -10.70
C ARG A 290 2.44 6.12 -9.96
N THR A 291 3.02 5.17 -10.68
CA THR A 291 3.55 3.92 -10.09
C THR A 291 4.69 4.22 -9.12
N GLN A 292 5.58 5.15 -9.46
CA GLN A 292 6.67 5.57 -8.60
C GLN A 292 6.18 6.27 -7.33
N LEU A 293 5.15 7.10 -7.43
CA LEU A 293 4.52 7.74 -6.27
C LEU A 293 3.82 6.74 -5.36
N ALA A 294 3.08 5.79 -5.94
CA ALA A 294 2.44 4.70 -5.20
C ALA A 294 3.49 3.85 -4.47
N PHE A 295 4.60 3.52 -5.13
CA PHE A 295 5.70 2.79 -4.51
C PHE A 295 6.33 3.57 -3.36
N ARG A 296 6.61 4.87 -3.52
CA ARG A 296 7.10 5.73 -2.44
C ARG A 296 6.15 5.79 -1.24
N GLN A 297 4.85 5.82 -1.48
CA GLN A 297 3.84 5.78 -0.41
C GLN A 297 3.83 4.45 0.33
N LEU A 298 3.89 3.34 -0.41
CA LEU A 298 4.02 2.00 0.16
C LEU A 298 5.28 1.88 1.02
N TRP A 299 6.42 2.40 0.55
CA TRP A 299 7.66 2.44 1.32
C TRP A 299 7.54 3.28 2.58
N ARG A 300 7.00 4.50 2.52
CA ARG A 300 6.77 5.32 3.71
C ARG A 300 5.87 4.64 4.73
N MET A 301 4.82 3.94 4.27
CA MET A 301 3.95 3.16 5.15
C MET A 301 4.67 1.95 5.75
N ALA A 302 5.53 1.28 4.98
CA ALA A 302 6.35 0.18 5.50
C ALA A 302 7.37 0.67 6.54
N ASP A 303 7.98 1.83 6.31
CA ASP A 303 8.96 2.45 7.20
C ASP A 303 8.31 2.92 8.52
N LEU A 304 7.13 3.56 8.44
CA LEU A 304 6.32 3.89 9.62
C LEU A 304 5.86 2.65 10.40
N ARG A 305 5.59 1.53 9.71
CA ARG A 305 5.29 0.24 10.36
C ARG A 305 6.53 -0.35 11.04
N GLY A 306 7.72 -0.10 10.52
CA GLY A 306 9.00 -0.51 11.10
C GLY A 306 9.39 0.28 12.36
N LEU A 307 9.21 1.61 12.33
CA LEU A 307 9.50 2.51 13.46
C LEU A 307 8.56 2.31 14.65
N ALA A 308 7.32 1.85 14.42
CA ALA A 308 6.35 1.61 15.49
C ALA A 308 6.54 0.27 16.22
N ARG A 309 7.78 -0.21 16.39
CA ARG A 309 8.13 -1.48 17.08
C ARG A 309 8.78 -1.30 18.44
N THR A 310 9.23 -0.10 18.78
CA THR A 310 9.79 0.25 20.09
C THR A 310 8.81 1.13 20.87
N ASP A 311 8.91 1.11 22.18
CA ASP A 311 8.24 2.02 23.11
C ASP A 311 9.14 3.25 23.31
N ASP A 312 8.61 4.44 23.03
CA ASP A 312 9.40 5.68 23.01
C ASP A 312 9.95 6.09 24.39
N LEU A 313 9.28 5.69 25.47
CA LEU A 313 9.69 6.03 26.83
C LEU A 313 10.82 5.12 27.33
N THR A 314 10.67 3.80 27.17
CA THR A 314 11.58 2.81 27.76
C THR A 314 12.64 2.29 26.78
N GLY A 315 12.47 2.50 25.47
CA GLY A 315 13.31 1.94 24.42
C GLY A 315 13.13 0.43 24.20
N LEU A 316 12.25 -0.22 24.97
CA LEU A 316 11.93 -1.65 24.82
C LEU A 316 11.10 -1.90 23.55
N PRO A 317 11.09 -3.12 23.01
CA PRO A 317 10.05 -3.58 22.10
C PRO A 317 8.65 -3.27 22.63
N ASN A 318 7.72 -2.85 21.77
CA ASN A 318 6.34 -2.54 22.17
C ASN A 318 5.39 -3.73 21.93
N ARG A 319 4.11 -3.57 22.29
CA ARG A 319 3.05 -4.58 22.08
C ARG A 319 3.04 -5.17 20.66
N ARG A 320 3.30 -4.37 19.62
CA ARG A 320 3.32 -4.85 18.23
C ARG A 320 4.52 -5.75 17.94
N ALA A 321 5.69 -5.41 18.46
CA ALA A 321 6.89 -6.24 18.33
C ALA A 321 6.69 -7.59 19.03
N LEU A 322 6.08 -7.62 20.22
CA LEU A 322 5.74 -8.88 20.90
C LEU A 322 4.83 -9.77 20.03
N HIS A 323 3.74 -9.22 19.49
CA HIS A 323 2.80 -9.97 18.65
C HIS A 323 3.41 -10.52 17.36
N SER A 324 4.40 -9.83 16.77
CA SER A 324 5.09 -10.33 15.57
C SER A 324 6.16 -11.37 15.88
N ASP A 325 6.84 -11.24 17.02
CA ASP A 325 8.06 -12.02 17.29
C ASP A 325 7.74 -13.32 18.02
N VAL A 326 6.70 -13.35 18.85
CA VAL A 326 6.26 -14.56 19.57
C VAL A 326 5.93 -15.72 18.60
N PRO A 327 5.13 -15.55 17.53
CA PRO A 327 4.84 -16.66 16.60
C PRO A 327 6.08 -17.19 15.89
N LEU A 328 7.01 -16.30 15.51
CA LEU A 328 8.27 -16.68 14.86
C LEU A 328 9.15 -17.50 15.81
N ARG A 329 9.23 -17.10 17.08
CA ARG A 329 10.01 -17.78 18.12
C ARG A 329 9.40 -19.13 18.52
N LEU A 330 8.08 -19.23 18.59
CA LEU A 330 7.37 -20.50 18.83
C LEU A 330 7.53 -21.48 17.66
N GLY A 331 7.63 -20.99 16.42
CA GLY A 331 7.77 -21.82 15.22
C GLY A 331 9.21 -22.24 14.89
N ALA A 332 10.22 -21.53 15.41
CA ALA A 332 11.62 -21.74 15.04
C ALA A 332 12.28 -22.98 15.67
N ARG A 333 11.73 -23.54 16.76
CA ARG A 333 12.36 -24.67 17.49
C ARG A 333 11.32 -25.73 17.90
N GLN A 334 11.49 -26.96 17.42
CA GLN A 334 10.69 -28.09 17.87
C GLN A 334 11.21 -28.61 19.22
N GLY A 335 10.38 -28.55 20.27
CA GLY A 335 10.62 -29.24 21.55
C GLY A 335 10.97 -28.36 22.76
N GLY A 336 11.17 -27.05 22.59
CA GLY A 336 11.39 -26.12 23.72
C GLY A 336 10.08 -25.70 24.40
N ARG A 337 10.08 -25.57 25.73
CA ARG A 337 8.98 -24.96 26.47
C ARG A 337 9.24 -23.46 26.59
N ASN A 338 8.45 -22.64 25.89
CA ASN A 338 8.51 -21.20 26.05
C ASN A 338 7.50 -20.77 27.12
N ALA A 339 7.86 -19.77 27.94
CA ALA A 339 6.93 -19.18 28.90
C ALA A 339 6.75 -17.70 28.60
N LEU A 340 5.50 -17.25 28.52
CA LEU A 340 5.17 -15.83 28.43
C LEU A 340 4.69 -15.36 29.81
N LEU A 341 5.42 -14.42 30.40
CA LEU A 341 5.07 -13.74 31.63
C LEU A 341 4.53 -12.35 31.31
N LEU A 342 3.34 -12.05 31.82
CA LEU A 342 2.76 -10.71 31.78
C LEU A 342 2.87 -10.11 33.18
N LEU A 343 3.41 -8.90 33.25
CA LEU A 343 3.73 -8.18 34.49
C LEU A 343 2.97 -6.86 34.48
N ASP A 344 2.32 -6.55 35.59
CA ASP A 344 1.65 -5.28 35.85
C ASP A 344 2.24 -4.67 37.13
N LEU A 345 2.39 -3.34 37.19
CA LEU A 345 2.96 -2.68 38.37
C LEU A 345 1.86 -2.35 39.37
N ASP A 346 1.91 -3.00 40.54
CA ASP A 346 0.95 -2.78 41.61
C ASP A 346 0.82 -1.30 41.97
N ARG A 347 -0.43 -0.79 41.89
CA ARG A 347 -0.81 0.58 42.32
C ARG A 347 -0.01 1.69 41.64
N PHE A 348 0.50 1.49 40.42
CA PHE A 348 1.22 2.53 39.69
C PHE A 348 0.40 3.82 39.52
N LYS A 349 -0.93 3.70 39.42
CA LYS A 349 -1.83 4.87 39.41
C LYS A 349 -1.71 5.74 40.66
N GLU A 350 -1.58 5.16 41.86
CA GLU A 350 -1.40 5.92 43.11
C GLU A 350 -0.09 6.71 43.11
N VAL A 351 0.96 6.16 42.48
CA VAL A 351 2.25 6.84 42.29
C VAL A 351 2.09 8.06 41.39
N ASN A 352 1.41 7.91 40.25
CA ASN A 352 1.13 9.01 39.34
C ASN A 352 0.27 10.10 40.01
N ASP A 353 -0.78 9.70 40.73
CA ASP A 353 -1.70 10.61 41.39
C ASP A 353 -1.02 11.39 42.54
N SER A 354 -0.02 10.78 43.20
CA SER A 354 0.69 11.38 44.34
C SER A 354 1.94 12.19 43.96
N LEU A 355 2.70 11.73 42.96
CA LEU A 355 4.03 12.24 42.62
C LEU A 355 4.12 12.86 41.21
N GLY A 356 3.07 12.72 40.40
CA GLY A 356 3.01 13.23 39.04
C GLY A 356 3.54 12.24 37.99
N HIS A 357 3.06 12.42 36.75
CA HIS A 357 3.36 11.52 35.63
C HIS A 357 4.86 11.48 35.26
N ASP A 358 5.59 12.60 35.38
CA ASP A 358 7.04 12.62 35.09
C ASP A 358 7.83 11.68 36.01
N VAL A 359 7.39 11.54 37.27
CA VAL A 359 7.99 10.61 38.25
C VAL A 359 7.58 9.17 37.93
N GLY A 360 6.34 8.95 37.53
CA GLY A 360 5.88 7.65 37.03
C GLY A 360 6.67 7.17 35.82
N ASP A 361 6.98 8.07 34.89
CA ASP A 361 7.77 7.79 33.69
C ASP A 361 9.21 7.38 34.06
N LEU A 362 9.84 8.09 35.00
CA LEU A 362 11.15 7.71 35.52
C LEU A 362 11.11 6.33 36.21
N LEU A 363 10.04 6.02 36.94
CA LEU A 363 9.85 4.70 37.55
C LEU A 363 9.76 3.61 36.47
N LEU A 364 8.99 3.83 35.41
CA LEU A 364 8.86 2.89 34.30
C LEU A 364 10.19 2.65 33.58
N ILE A 365 10.99 3.69 33.35
CA ILE A 365 12.35 3.57 32.78
C ILE A 365 13.24 2.73 33.69
N GLN A 366 13.19 2.95 35.01
CA GLN A 366 13.98 2.17 35.97
C GLN A 366 13.54 0.71 36.04
N VAL A 367 12.22 0.43 35.99
CA VAL A 367 11.67 -0.93 35.92
C VAL A 367 12.17 -1.62 34.65
N ALA A 368 12.04 -0.97 33.49
CA ALA A 368 12.52 -1.49 32.21
C ALA A 368 14.02 -1.85 32.27
N ALA A 369 14.85 -0.97 32.82
CA ALA A 369 16.29 -1.21 32.96
C ALA A 369 16.63 -2.34 33.95
N ARG A 370 15.83 -2.52 35.02
CA ARG A 370 16.01 -3.64 35.95
C ARG A 370 15.61 -4.97 35.32
N LEU A 371 14.47 -5.03 34.64
CA LEU A 371 14.00 -6.22 33.93
C LEU A 371 14.96 -6.61 32.80
N SER A 372 15.46 -5.64 32.03
CA SER A 372 16.44 -5.88 30.95
C SER A 372 17.74 -6.51 31.45
N ARG A 373 18.20 -6.14 32.66
CA ARG A 373 19.40 -6.73 33.27
C ARG A 373 19.20 -8.17 33.76
N GLN A 374 17.96 -8.56 34.02
CA GLN A 374 17.62 -9.91 34.49
C GLN A 374 17.25 -10.86 33.34
N ALA A 375 16.87 -10.30 32.18
CA ALA A 375 16.59 -11.06 30.97
C ALA A 375 17.88 -11.66 30.38
N ARG A 376 17.83 -12.92 29.94
CA ARG A 376 18.99 -13.62 29.34
C ARG A 376 19.17 -13.19 27.89
N SER A 377 20.37 -13.43 27.36
CA SER A 377 20.67 -13.30 25.93
C SER A 377 19.87 -14.32 25.12
N GLY A 378 18.65 -13.96 24.75
CA GLY A 378 17.68 -14.85 24.11
C GLY A 378 16.25 -14.46 24.43
N ASP A 379 15.96 -14.00 25.64
CA ASP A 379 14.61 -13.62 26.06
C ASP A 379 14.11 -12.37 25.31
N LEU A 380 12.79 -12.24 25.18
CA LEU A 380 12.14 -11.06 24.60
C LEU A 380 11.41 -10.29 25.70
N LEU A 381 11.94 -9.12 26.06
CA LEU A 381 11.28 -8.15 26.93
C LEU A 381 10.57 -7.10 26.09
N ALA A 382 9.31 -6.81 26.40
CA ALA A 382 8.52 -5.78 25.75
C ALA A 382 7.69 -4.98 26.76
N ARG A 383 7.36 -3.73 26.46
CA ARG A 383 6.36 -2.94 27.18
C ARG A 383 5.06 -2.90 26.38
N LEU A 384 3.95 -3.27 27.01
CA LEU A 384 2.66 -3.37 26.33
C LEU A 384 1.89 -2.04 26.28
N GLY A 385 2.21 -1.14 27.21
CA GLY A 385 1.60 0.18 27.37
C GLY A 385 1.21 0.41 28.83
N GLY A 386 1.18 1.67 29.28
CA GLY A 386 0.94 1.98 30.69
C GLY A 386 2.04 1.38 31.59
N ASP A 387 1.63 0.62 32.59
CA ASP A 387 2.41 -0.13 33.57
C ASP A 387 2.65 -1.61 33.20
N GLU A 388 2.14 -2.06 32.04
CA GLU A 388 2.23 -3.46 31.63
C GLU A 388 3.55 -3.78 30.89
N PHE A 389 4.23 -4.84 31.31
CA PHE A 389 5.39 -5.43 30.67
C PHE A 389 5.12 -6.89 30.30
N ALA A 390 5.80 -7.39 29.26
CA ALA A 390 5.75 -8.77 28.84
C ALA A 390 7.17 -9.32 28.69
N LEU A 391 7.40 -10.52 29.19
CA LEU A 391 8.65 -11.23 29.06
C LEU A 391 8.38 -12.62 28.47
N LEU A 392 8.95 -12.90 27.31
CA LEU A 392 8.97 -14.25 26.75
C LEU A 392 10.32 -14.87 27.09
N PHE A 393 10.28 -15.93 27.88
CA PHE A 393 11.42 -16.78 28.15
C PHE A 393 11.49 -17.88 27.10
N ASP A 394 12.65 -17.96 26.45
CA ASP A 394 12.97 -19.08 25.59
C ASP A 394 13.58 -20.20 26.47
N ASP A 395 13.07 -21.43 26.34
CA ASP A 395 13.60 -22.64 27.01
C ASP A 395 13.51 -22.68 28.56
N VAL A 396 12.27 -22.72 29.07
CA VAL A 396 11.96 -22.90 30.50
C VAL A 396 11.92 -24.38 30.87
N GLY A 397 13.10 -25.01 30.97
CA GLY A 397 13.28 -26.41 31.37
C GLY A 397 14.37 -26.59 32.43
N GLY A 398 14.01 -27.10 33.61
CA GLY A 398 14.91 -27.32 34.76
C GLY A 398 15.90 -28.49 34.64
N ASP A 399 15.90 -29.22 33.53
CA ASP A 399 16.80 -30.37 33.32
C ASP A 399 18.24 -29.94 32.99
N ASP A 400 18.44 -28.76 32.37
CA ASP A 400 19.77 -28.32 31.92
C ASP A 400 20.64 -27.79 33.08
N ARG A 401 20.02 -27.29 34.16
CA ARG A 401 20.74 -26.82 35.35
C ARG A 401 21.31 -27.99 36.17
N LEU A 402 20.50 -29.02 36.42
CA LEU A 402 20.95 -30.20 37.15
C LEU A 402 22.01 -30.96 36.35
N ARG A 403 21.84 -31.04 35.03
CA ARG A 403 22.83 -31.59 34.11
C ARG A 403 24.13 -30.78 34.09
N THR A 404 24.06 -29.46 33.95
CA THR A 404 25.25 -28.59 33.97
C THR A 404 25.97 -28.68 35.32
N LEU A 405 25.24 -28.83 36.44
CA LEU A 405 25.84 -29.06 37.75
C LEU A 405 26.58 -30.40 37.84
N GLN A 406 26.00 -31.47 37.29
CA GLN A 406 26.66 -32.79 37.22
C GLN A 406 27.91 -32.74 36.34
N GLU A 407 27.81 -32.10 35.17
CA GLU A 407 28.94 -31.90 34.24
C GLU A 407 30.04 -31.04 34.87
N LEU A 408 29.70 -30.02 35.66
CA LEU A 408 30.65 -29.16 36.36
C LEU A 408 31.42 -29.92 37.46
N ARG A 409 30.74 -30.80 38.21
CA ARG A 409 31.41 -31.69 39.18
C ARG A 409 32.39 -32.64 38.50
N ALA A 410 32.02 -33.20 37.34
CA ALA A 410 32.94 -33.99 36.53
C ALA A 410 34.12 -33.14 36.02
N ALA A 411 33.86 -31.91 35.56
CA ALA A 411 34.87 -30.99 35.05
C ALA A 411 35.96 -30.64 36.07
N LEU A 412 35.58 -30.50 37.35
CA LEU A 412 36.50 -30.25 38.47
C LEU A 412 37.45 -31.44 38.71
N ALA A 413 37.02 -32.67 38.43
CA ALA A 413 37.83 -33.88 38.62
C ALA A 413 38.62 -34.29 37.36
N GLU A 414 38.09 -34.01 36.17
CA GLU A 414 38.57 -34.55 34.89
C GLU A 414 39.50 -33.60 34.12
N GLY A 415 39.98 -32.52 34.74
CA GLY A 415 40.92 -31.59 34.10
C GLY A 415 40.33 -30.81 32.92
N GLN A 416 39.02 -30.58 32.93
CA GLN A 416 38.32 -29.83 31.87
C GLN A 416 38.40 -28.30 32.07
N LEU A 417 38.89 -27.85 33.22
CA LEU A 417 39.13 -26.44 33.52
C LEU A 417 40.52 -26.04 33.02
N VAL A 418 40.58 -24.90 32.33
CA VAL A 418 41.80 -24.35 31.77
C VAL A 418 41.93 -22.87 32.14
N LEU A 419 43.16 -22.39 32.27
CA LEU A 419 43.45 -20.99 32.48
C LEU A 419 43.89 -20.35 31.18
N HIS A 420 43.28 -19.22 30.85
CA HIS A 420 43.82 -18.32 29.82
C HIS A 420 44.54 -17.17 30.52
N TYR A 421 45.57 -16.62 29.88
CA TYR A 421 46.43 -15.62 30.51
C TYR A 421 46.37 -14.29 29.77
N GLN A 422 46.00 -13.23 30.49
CA GLN A 422 45.92 -11.88 29.98
C GLN A 422 47.10 -11.04 30.49
N PRO A 423 47.96 -10.48 29.62
CA PRO A 423 49.16 -9.76 30.07
C PRO A 423 48.82 -8.42 30.75
N LYS A 424 49.50 -8.16 31.87
CA LYS A 424 49.53 -6.87 32.57
C LYS A 424 50.83 -6.15 32.22
N ILE A 425 50.72 -5.00 31.56
CA ILE A 425 51.85 -4.24 31.01
C ILE A 425 52.18 -3.07 31.94
N GLU A 426 53.44 -2.93 32.33
CA GLU A 426 53.93 -1.75 33.03
C GLU A 426 54.00 -0.57 32.05
N LEU A 427 53.20 0.48 32.30
CA LEU A 427 53.05 1.60 31.37
C LEU A 427 54.35 2.38 31.12
N ALA A 428 55.26 2.42 32.11
CA ALA A 428 56.52 3.14 32.00
C ALA A 428 57.55 2.43 31.11
N THR A 429 57.55 1.10 31.06
CA THR A 429 58.58 0.30 30.39
C THR A 429 58.05 -0.51 29.20
N GLY A 430 56.73 -0.66 29.06
CA GLY A 430 56.08 -1.49 28.05
C GLY A 430 56.29 -2.99 28.27
N ARG A 431 56.89 -3.40 29.40
CA ARG A 431 57.19 -4.81 29.70
C ARG A 431 55.98 -5.48 30.36
N VAL A 432 55.77 -6.76 30.03
CA VAL A 432 54.79 -7.61 30.73
C VAL A 432 55.38 -7.98 32.10
N GLN A 433 54.77 -7.49 33.17
CA GLN A 433 55.21 -7.74 34.55
C GLN A 433 54.44 -8.91 35.19
N GLY A 434 53.24 -9.18 34.70
CA GLY A 434 52.39 -10.26 35.19
C GLY A 434 51.24 -10.59 34.25
N VAL A 435 50.43 -11.55 34.65
CA VAL A 435 49.23 -11.97 33.91
C VAL A 435 48.05 -12.12 34.86
N GLU A 436 46.84 -11.90 34.36
CA GLU A 436 45.62 -12.38 34.99
C GLU A 436 45.25 -13.74 34.42
N ALA A 437 44.85 -14.68 35.27
CA ALA A 437 44.53 -16.05 34.91
C ALA A 437 43.04 -16.38 35.12
N PRO A 438 42.11 -15.86 34.28
CA PRO A 438 40.72 -16.26 34.34
C PRO A 438 40.53 -17.73 33.95
N VAL A 439 39.72 -18.43 34.74
CA VAL A 439 39.29 -19.80 34.47
C VAL A 439 38.34 -19.86 33.29
N ARG A 440 38.44 -20.92 32.49
CA ARG A 440 37.50 -21.29 31.43
C ARG A 440 37.23 -22.78 31.51
N TRP A 441 36.09 -23.20 31.01
CA TRP A 441 35.72 -24.60 30.97
C TRP A 441 35.74 -25.10 29.54
N ASN A 442 36.66 -26.01 29.23
CA ASN A 442 36.71 -26.70 27.95
C ASN A 442 35.67 -27.84 27.94
N HIS A 443 34.43 -27.51 27.63
CA HIS A 443 33.30 -28.43 27.74
C HIS A 443 33.25 -29.40 26.55
N PRO A 444 33.17 -30.73 26.76
CA PRO A 444 33.22 -31.74 25.68
C PRO A 444 32.19 -31.55 24.56
N GLY A 445 30.95 -31.18 24.92
CA GLY A 445 29.87 -30.93 23.96
C GLY A 445 29.60 -29.46 23.58
N ARG A 446 30.05 -28.48 24.38
CA ARG A 446 29.70 -27.05 24.23
C ARG A 446 30.88 -26.17 23.82
N GLY A 447 32.08 -26.74 23.72
CA GLY A 447 33.30 -26.00 23.44
C GLY A 447 33.75 -25.17 24.63
N LEU A 448 34.54 -24.13 24.37
CA LEU A 448 35.12 -23.30 25.42
C LEU A 448 34.10 -22.33 26.03
N LEU A 449 33.77 -22.53 27.31
CA LEU A 449 32.84 -21.71 28.08
C LEU A 449 33.59 -20.69 28.95
N TYR A 450 33.03 -19.48 29.01
CA TYR A 450 33.53 -18.35 29.80
C TYR A 450 32.91 -18.33 31.21
N PRO A 451 33.56 -17.66 32.18
CA PRO A 451 33.11 -17.63 33.59
C PRO A 451 31.62 -17.35 33.79
N ASP A 452 31.06 -16.38 33.07
CA ASP A 452 29.65 -15.95 33.20
C ASP A 452 28.65 -17.09 32.91
N ALA A 453 29.07 -18.12 32.16
CA ALA A 453 28.22 -19.24 31.81
C ALA A 453 28.08 -20.29 32.93
N PHE A 454 29.01 -20.33 33.90
CA PHE A 454 29.03 -21.39 34.93
C PHE A 454 29.33 -20.92 36.35
N LEU A 455 29.97 -19.77 36.57
CA LEU A 455 30.36 -19.31 37.92
C LEU A 455 29.16 -19.13 38.86
N ALA A 456 28.04 -18.58 38.37
CA ALA A 456 26.82 -18.45 39.18
C ALA A 456 26.33 -19.82 39.69
N ILE A 457 26.47 -20.87 38.89
CA ILE A 457 26.10 -22.24 39.27
C ILE A 457 27.07 -22.78 40.32
N VAL A 458 28.37 -22.49 40.21
CA VAL A 458 29.40 -22.90 41.20
C VAL A 458 29.11 -22.26 42.57
N GLU A 459 28.79 -20.96 42.59
CA GLU A 459 28.48 -20.21 43.81
C GLU A 459 27.21 -20.72 44.48
N GLU A 460 26.11 -20.84 43.75
CA GLU A 460 24.83 -21.29 44.28
C GLU A 460 24.82 -22.76 44.72
N SER A 461 25.74 -23.58 44.20
CA SER A 461 25.86 -25.01 44.53
C SER A 461 26.91 -25.32 45.59
N GLY A 462 27.62 -24.32 46.11
CA GLY A 462 28.63 -24.50 47.15
C GLY A 462 29.95 -25.12 46.67
N LEU A 463 30.20 -25.18 45.36
CA LEU A 463 31.41 -25.78 44.77
C LEU A 463 32.60 -24.81 44.68
N MET A 464 32.49 -23.61 45.26
CA MET A 464 33.51 -22.57 45.15
C MET A 464 34.85 -22.94 45.78
N HIS A 465 34.83 -23.75 46.84
CA HIS A 465 36.05 -24.21 47.50
C HIS A 465 36.86 -25.12 46.57
N GLU A 466 36.21 -26.16 46.01
CA GLU A 466 36.81 -27.08 45.04
C GLU A 466 37.30 -26.35 43.79
N MET A 467 36.49 -25.42 43.27
CA MET A 467 36.87 -24.59 42.13
C MET A 467 38.12 -23.73 42.42
N THR A 468 38.18 -23.12 43.60
CA THR A 468 39.31 -22.29 44.02
C THR A 468 40.60 -23.11 44.08
N ASP A 469 40.55 -24.31 44.65
CA ASP A 469 41.72 -25.18 44.78
C ASP A 469 42.24 -25.64 43.40
N VAL A 470 41.35 -26.03 42.48
CA VAL A 470 41.72 -26.42 41.12
C VAL A 470 42.35 -25.25 40.37
N VAL A 471 41.73 -24.07 40.43
CA VAL A 471 42.23 -22.86 39.76
C VAL A 471 43.60 -22.43 40.31
N LEU A 472 43.77 -22.44 41.63
CA LEU A 472 45.05 -22.15 42.28
C LEU A 472 46.12 -23.17 41.91
N SER A 473 45.79 -24.46 41.89
CA SER A 473 46.74 -25.49 41.47
C SER A 473 47.23 -25.24 40.04
N LEU A 474 46.30 -25.06 39.08
CA LEU A 474 46.64 -24.78 37.69
C LEU A 474 47.48 -23.51 37.53
N ALA A 475 47.17 -22.45 38.28
CA ALA A 475 47.90 -21.19 38.23
C ALA A 475 49.32 -21.33 38.76
N LEU A 476 49.48 -22.02 39.90
CA LEU A 476 50.79 -22.24 40.53
C LEU A 476 51.65 -23.21 39.71
N ASP A 477 51.05 -24.27 39.14
CA ASP A 477 51.74 -25.19 38.22
C ASP A 477 52.31 -24.45 37.02
N GLN A 478 51.50 -23.57 36.40
CA GLN A 478 51.96 -22.77 35.28
C GLN A 478 53.01 -21.73 35.68
N ALA A 479 52.89 -21.13 36.87
CA ALA A 479 53.88 -20.19 37.39
C ALA A 479 55.25 -20.88 37.60
N ALA A 480 55.26 -22.11 38.13
CA ALA A 480 56.49 -22.88 38.32
C ALA A 480 57.16 -23.22 36.98
N ILE A 481 56.37 -23.56 35.96
CA ILE A 481 56.87 -23.78 34.59
C ILE A 481 57.52 -22.50 34.04
N TRP A 482 56.88 -21.34 34.20
CA TRP A 482 57.46 -20.08 33.75
C TRP A 482 58.73 -19.70 34.50
N GLN A 483 58.78 -19.93 35.82
CA GLN A 483 59.98 -19.71 36.60
C GLN A 483 61.15 -20.58 36.12
N ALA A 484 60.91 -21.87 35.88
CA ALA A 484 61.91 -22.79 35.32
C ALA A 484 62.39 -22.36 33.92
N GLN A 485 61.55 -21.67 33.16
CA GLN A 485 61.90 -21.06 31.86
C GLN A 485 62.59 -19.69 31.98
N GLY A 486 62.92 -19.24 33.20
CA GLY A 486 63.54 -17.93 33.45
C GLY A 486 62.58 -16.74 33.31
N ARG A 487 61.27 -16.97 33.27
CA ARG A 487 60.24 -15.94 33.18
C ARG A 487 59.67 -15.64 34.58
N MET A 488 60.12 -14.54 35.16
CA MET A 488 59.62 -14.07 36.45
C MET A 488 58.36 -13.22 36.22
N LEU A 489 57.18 -13.85 36.19
CA LEU A 489 55.88 -13.21 36.00
C LEU A 489 55.02 -13.37 37.25
N THR A 490 54.32 -12.31 37.67
CA THR A 490 53.27 -12.42 38.68
C THR A 490 51.99 -12.98 38.04
N VAL A 491 51.30 -13.89 38.74
CA VAL A 491 50.04 -14.47 38.28
C VAL A 491 48.92 -14.05 39.23
N ALA A 492 47.98 -13.26 38.72
CA ALA A 492 46.80 -12.84 39.45
C ALA A 492 45.65 -13.82 39.18
N VAL A 493 45.10 -14.37 40.26
CA VAL A 493 43.96 -15.30 40.24
C VAL A 493 42.77 -14.63 40.92
N ASN A 494 41.59 -14.73 40.32
CA ASN A 494 40.37 -14.18 40.90
C ASN A 494 39.83 -15.15 41.96
N LEU A 495 39.54 -14.61 43.15
CA LEU A 495 38.90 -15.33 44.25
C LEU A 495 37.49 -14.78 44.45
N SER A 496 36.52 -15.66 44.69
CA SER A 496 35.16 -15.23 45.06
C SER A 496 35.15 -14.67 46.49
N ALA A 497 34.19 -13.79 46.77
CA ALA A 497 33.99 -13.24 48.11
C ALA A 497 33.70 -14.33 49.15
N SER A 498 33.11 -15.46 48.75
CA SER A 498 32.87 -16.61 49.64
C SER A 498 34.17 -17.26 50.12
N SER A 499 35.25 -17.22 49.33
CA SER A 499 36.57 -17.73 49.71
C SER A 499 37.27 -16.86 50.76
N LEU A 500 36.90 -15.58 50.89
CA LEU A 500 37.48 -14.68 51.91
C LEU A 500 37.00 -14.97 53.34
N VAL A 501 35.95 -15.78 53.48
CA VAL A 501 35.40 -16.22 54.77
C VAL A 501 36.11 -17.49 55.28
N ASP A 502 36.85 -18.19 54.43
CA ASP A 502 37.64 -19.38 54.77
C ASP A 502 38.93 -18.97 55.52
N SER A 503 38.96 -19.21 56.84
CA SER A 503 40.10 -18.87 57.71
C SER A 503 41.38 -19.63 57.37
N ASP A 504 41.25 -20.78 56.71
CA ASP A 504 42.36 -21.71 56.45
C ASP A 504 42.97 -21.47 55.06
N LEU A 505 42.34 -20.62 54.24
CA LEU A 505 42.78 -20.30 52.88
C LEU A 505 44.23 -19.77 52.80
N PRO A 506 44.70 -18.84 53.66
CA PRO A 506 46.07 -18.34 53.58
C PRO A 506 47.13 -19.43 53.85
N GLU A 507 46.90 -20.29 54.84
CA GLU A 507 47.78 -21.41 55.16
C GLU A 507 47.80 -22.43 54.02
N ARG A 508 46.64 -22.72 53.42
CA ARG A 508 46.50 -23.62 52.27
C ARG A 508 47.26 -23.08 51.05
N ILE A 509 47.09 -21.81 50.70
CA ILE A 509 47.84 -21.15 49.61
C ILE A 509 49.35 -21.23 49.91
N GLY A 510 49.77 -20.93 51.14
CA GLY A 510 51.16 -21.02 51.55
C GLY A 510 51.76 -22.42 51.35
N ALA A 511 51.03 -23.47 51.73
CA ALA A 511 51.42 -24.85 51.49
C ALA A 511 51.51 -25.19 50.00
N MET A 512 50.54 -24.76 49.19
CA MET A 512 50.53 -25.00 47.73
C MET A 512 51.68 -24.31 47.00
N VAL A 513 52.06 -23.11 47.44
CA VAL A 513 53.21 -22.32 46.93
C VAL A 513 54.53 -23.01 47.32
N ALA A 514 54.68 -23.37 48.61
CA ALA A 514 55.87 -24.02 49.13
C ALA A 514 56.14 -25.37 48.45
N ALA A 515 55.10 -26.16 48.21
CA ALA A 515 55.19 -27.45 47.53
C ALA A 515 55.77 -27.35 46.10
N ARG A 516 55.68 -26.17 45.46
CA ARG A 516 56.16 -25.91 44.10
C ARG A 516 57.46 -25.12 44.05
N GLY A 517 58.05 -24.80 45.19
CA GLY A 517 59.30 -24.03 45.28
C GLY A 517 59.18 -22.60 44.75
N LEU A 518 57.96 -22.06 44.68
CA LEU A 518 57.71 -20.70 44.20
C LEU A 518 58.10 -19.69 45.30
N PRO A 519 58.82 -18.61 44.97
CA PRO A 519 59.15 -17.59 45.95
C PRO A 519 57.86 -16.85 46.34
N PRO A 520 57.59 -16.62 47.64
CA PRO A 520 56.56 -15.66 48.03
C PRO A 520 56.93 -14.30 47.43
N ALA A 521 55.96 -13.62 46.81
CA ALA A 521 56.19 -12.29 46.27
C ALA A 521 56.67 -11.34 47.40
N PRO A 522 57.57 -10.39 47.10
CA PRO A 522 58.01 -9.38 48.07
C PRO A 522 56.88 -8.46 48.53
#